data_AF-A0A1H5YD08-F1
#
_entry.id   AF-A0A1H5YD08-F1
#
_cell.length_a   1.000
_cell.length_b   1.000
_cell.length_c   1.000
_cell.angle_alpha   90.00
_cell.angle_beta   90.00
_cell.angle_gamma   90.00
#
_symmetry.space_group_name_H-M   'P 1'
#
loop_
_entity.id
_entity.type
_entity.pdbx_description
1 polymer ?
#
loop_
_entity_poly.entity_id
_entity_poly.type
_entity_poly.pdbx_seq_one_letter_code
_entity_poly.pdbx_strand_id
1 'polypeptide(L)'
;MSTLSAPAATLETAAKAAGLVLTPLEPGKDFHGEPTVRASLTLAAAPGKSVTLELSQGFDAANPKFAAGIAEFFAEAAVRLLNPNPDATVTFHGLPLTFANFAWPFHGSSSGADTFIVHGDVKLADGLDSPLHAKVSGSLTRTFAEVLPALEQPFAESFIYNAVRKVLDQGQLEMVKSGNRQPVPVTTRYYSAKQKKFIFNDASPELRSRFLDIKTYWLSYVLTGGTPTPIWIADPRDAQYLNTTTADLRKLAQGLQAEGKLKLSPDGDWATATQATIDRGEYFRGLMEEALSFTRPSFNEDMRAGNTNM
;
A
#
# COMPACT_ATOMS: atom_id res chain seq x y z
N MET A 1 -26.76 -17.02 18.28
CA MET A 1 -26.68 -16.28 17.01
C MET A 1 -25.85 -15.05 17.28
N SER A 2 -24.63 -14.97 16.73
CA SER A 2 -23.73 -13.83 16.93
C SER A 2 -24.35 -12.61 16.26
N THR A 3 -24.75 -11.60 17.03
CA THR A 3 -25.23 -10.33 16.49
C THR A 3 -24.04 -9.60 15.89
N LEU A 4 -23.99 -9.53 14.54
CA LEU A 4 -22.99 -8.75 13.80
C LEU A 4 -23.06 -7.28 14.25
N SER A 5 -21.94 -6.66 14.66
CA SER A 5 -21.91 -5.22 14.93
C SER A 5 -20.59 -4.52 14.62
N ALA A 6 -20.23 -4.45 13.34
CA ALA A 6 -19.95 -3.13 12.77
C ALA A 6 -21.29 -2.64 12.18
N PRO A 7 -21.73 -1.40 12.40
CA PRO A 7 -23.07 -0.96 11.97
C PRO A 7 -23.16 -0.98 10.45
N ALA A 8 -23.67 -2.10 9.93
CA ALA A 8 -23.73 -2.43 8.51
C ALA A 8 -24.35 -1.28 7.71
N ALA A 9 -25.46 -0.72 8.20
CA ALA A 9 -26.14 0.40 7.57
C ALA A 9 -25.27 1.67 7.44
N THR A 10 -24.41 1.96 8.43
CA THR A 10 -23.49 3.11 8.36
C THR A 10 -22.41 2.87 7.31
N LEU A 11 -21.81 1.68 7.30
CA LEU A 11 -20.80 1.31 6.31
C LEU A 11 -21.37 1.28 4.89
N GLU A 12 -22.57 0.71 4.71
CA GLU A 12 -23.28 0.69 3.43
C GLU A 12 -23.59 2.11 2.94
N THR A 13 -24.06 2.99 3.82
CA THR A 13 -24.36 4.40 3.48
C THR A 13 -23.09 5.14 3.04
N ALA A 14 -21.99 4.98 3.77
CA ALA A 14 -20.72 5.60 3.43
C ALA A 14 -20.12 5.04 2.14
N ALA A 15 -20.19 3.72 1.93
CA ALA A 15 -19.73 3.08 0.69
C ALA A 15 -20.53 3.59 -0.51
N LYS A 16 -21.86 3.64 -0.38
CA LYS A 16 -22.76 4.18 -1.42
C LYS A 16 -22.46 5.64 -1.73
N ALA A 17 -22.15 6.45 -0.72
CA ALA A 17 -21.77 7.85 -0.93
C ALA A 17 -20.47 8.00 -1.75
N ALA A 18 -19.57 7.02 -1.68
CA ALA A 18 -18.36 6.96 -2.50
C ALA A 18 -18.56 6.27 -3.87
N GLY A 19 -19.80 5.87 -4.22
CA GLY A 19 -20.08 5.14 -5.46
C GLY A 19 -19.70 3.64 -5.41
N LEU A 20 -19.50 3.11 -4.22
CA LEU A 20 -19.17 1.70 -3.99
C LEU A 20 -20.41 0.88 -3.63
N VAL A 21 -20.35 -0.41 -3.95
CA VAL A 21 -21.25 -1.44 -3.46
C VAL A 21 -20.49 -2.27 -2.43
N LEU A 22 -21.01 -2.31 -1.21
CA LEU A 22 -20.54 -3.16 -0.12
C LEU A 22 -21.32 -4.47 -0.15
N THR A 23 -20.63 -5.61 -0.19
CA THR A 23 -21.29 -6.91 0.00
C THR A 23 -21.80 -7.04 1.43
N PRO A 24 -22.76 -7.95 1.71
CA PRO A 24 -23.15 -8.25 3.08
C PRO A 24 -21.93 -8.56 3.95
N LEU A 25 -21.95 -8.08 5.21
CA LEU A 25 -20.89 -8.38 6.17
C LEU A 25 -20.93 -9.87 6.53
N GLU A 26 -19.79 -10.54 6.34
CA GLU A 26 -19.58 -11.93 6.67
C GLU A 26 -18.73 -12.07 7.94
N PRO A 27 -19.01 -13.04 8.82
CA PRO A 27 -18.18 -13.29 9.98
C PRO A 27 -16.79 -13.81 9.55
N GLY A 28 -15.75 -13.24 10.15
CA GLY A 28 -14.36 -13.64 9.98
C GLY A 28 -13.69 -13.93 11.30
N LYS A 29 -12.40 -14.23 11.22
CA LYS A 29 -11.52 -14.32 12.38
C LYS A 29 -10.18 -13.67 12.06
N ASP A 30 -9.63 -12.97 13.05
CA ASP A 30 -8.27 -12.46 12.97
C ASP A 30 -7.24 -13.59 13.13
N PHE A 31 -5.97 -13.21 13.23
CA PHE A 31 -4.86 -14.14 13.38
C PHE A 31 -4.90 -14.97 14.68
N HIS A 32 -5.48 -14.45 15.74
CA HIS A 32 -5.62 -15.12 17.04
C HIS A 32 -6.96 -15.85 17.20
N GLY A 33 -7.83 -15.78 16.19
CA GLY A 33 -9.14 -16.39 16.23
C GLY A 33 -10.23 -15.49 16.81
N GLU A 34 -9.91 -14.22 17.11
CA GLU A 34 -10.86 -13.23 17.58
C GLU A 34 -11.83 -12.87 16.45
N PRO A 35 -13.12 -12.61 16.75
CA PRO A 35 -14.10 -12.39 15.71
C PRO A 35 -13.89 -11.08 14.93
N THR A 36 -13.91 -11.17 13.61
CA THR A 36 -13.91 -10.03 12.67
C THR A 36 -15.18 -10.02 11.83
N VAL A 37 -15.41 -8.92 11.12
CA VAL A 37 -16.38 -8.83 10.04
C VAL A 37 -15.68 -8.45 8.75
N ARG A 38 -16.05 -9.11 7.65
CA ARG A 38 -15.45 -8.90 6.32
C ARG A 38 -16.53 -8.53 5.31
N ALA A 39 -16.17 -7.69 4.36
CA ALA A 39 -16.96 -7.44 3.17
C ALA A 39 -16.05 -7.07 2.00
N SER A 40 -16.58 -7.14 0.80
CA SER A 40 -15.92 -6.64 -0.40
C SER A 40 -16.56 -5.32 -0.82
N LEU A 41 -15.70 -4.36 -1.14
CA LEU A 41 -16.05 -3.09 -1.78
C LEU A 41 -15.81 -3.24 -3.27
N THR A 42 -16.81 -2.97 -4.09
CA THR A 42 -16.71 -2.99 -5.56
C THR A 42 -17.24 -1.69 -6.15
N LEU A 43 -16.77 -1.33 -7.33
CA LEU A 43 -17.41 -0.28 -8.12
C LEU A 43 -18.70 -0.82 -8.71
N ALA A 44 -19.80 -0.08 -8.57
CA ALA A 44 -21.09 -0.46 -9.18
C ALA A 44 -20.98 -0.69 -10.69
N ALA A 45 -20.10 0.07 -11.37
CA ALA A 45 -19.86 -0.02 -12.81
C ALA A 45 -18.81 -1.07 -13.22
N ALA A 46 -18.07 -1.65 -12.27
CA ALA A 46 -16.97 -2.58 -12.56
C ALA A 46 -16.83 -3.62 -11.43
N PRO A 47 -17.75 -4.59 -11.34
CA PRO A 47 -17.80 -5.54 -10.23
C PRO A 47 -16.63 -6.54 -10.19
N GLY A 48 -15.84 -6.63 -11.28
CA GLY A 48 -14.70 -7.54 -11.39
C GLY A 48 -13.47 -7.13 -10.58
N LYS A 49 -13.47 -5.93 -9.97
CA LYS A 49 -12.40 -5.45 -9.08
C LYS A 49 -12.99 -5.15 -7.71
N SER A 50 -12.35 -5.64 -6.67
CA SER A 50 -12.78 -5.45 -5.29
C SER A 50 -11.62 -5.14 -4.36
N VAL A 51 -11.89 -4.38 -3.30
CA VAL A 51 -11.03 -4.24 -2.13
C VAL A 51 -11.75 -4.87 -0.95
N THR A 52 -11.05 -5.69 -0.17
CA THR A 52 -11.60 -6.24 1.08
C THR A 52 -11.63 -5.16 2.15
N LEU A 53 -12.75 -5.05 2.85
CA LEU A 53 -12.90 -4.38 4.12
C LEU A 53 -12.95 -5.44 5.23
N GLU A 54 -12.06 -5.35 6.20
CA GLU A 54 -12.06 -6.18 7.40
C GLU A 54 -11.91 -5.32 8.66
N LEU A 55 -12.79 -5.56 9.62
CA LEU A 55 -12.91 -4.80 10.87
C LEU A 55 -13.09 -5.75 12.06
N SER A 56 -12.71 -5.32 13.26
CA SER A 56 -13.11 -6.01 14.50
C SER A 56 -14.62 -6.18 14.55
N GLN A 57 -15.14 -7.32 15.03
CA GLN A 57 -16.60 -7.50 15.19
C GLN A 57 -17.21 -6.46 16.14
N GLY A 58 -16.45 -5.96 17.13
CA GLY A 58 -16.91 -4.95 18.08
C GLY A 58 -16.71 -3.50 17.65
N PHE A 59 -16.26 -3.24 16.42
CA PHE A 59 -15.96 -1.88 15.97
C PHE A 59 -17.23 -1.05 15.72
N ASP A 60 -17.43 -0.01 16.53
CA ASP A 60 -18.54 0.93 16.37
C ASP A 60 -18.28 1.95 15.25
N ALA A 61 -18.48 1.54 13.99
CA ALA A 61 -18.36 2.43 12.82
C ALA A 61 -19.40 3.58 12.80
N ALA A 62 -20.43 3.56 13.65
CA ALA A 62 -21.42 4.62 13.76
C ALA A 62 -20.96 5.75 14.68
N ASN A 63 -19.88 5.53 15.43
CA ASN A 63 -19.29 6.59 16.22
C ASN A 63 -18.85 7.76 15.31
N PRO A 64 -19.37 8.98 15.51
CA PRO A 64 -19.09 10.12 14.65
C PRO A 64 -17.60 10.44 14.50
N LYS A 65 -16.76 10.08 15.48
CA LYS A 65 -15.31 10.29 15.43
C LYS A 65 -14.63 9.51 14.29
N PHE A 66 -15.25 8.44 13.80
CA PHE A 66 -14.71 7.58 12.75
C PHE A 66 -15.26 7.88 11.36
N ALA A 67 -16.35 8.64 11.27
CA ALA A 67 -17.07 8.88 10.02
C ALA A 67 -16.18 9.46 8.92
N ALA A 68 -15.31 10.43 9.27
CA ALA A 68 -14.42 11.07 8.31
C ALA A 68 -13.39 10.10 7.72
N GLY A 69 -12.73 9.29 8.55
CA GLY A 69 -11.71 8.35 8.07
C GLY A 69 -12.30 7.18 7.27
N ILE A 70 -13.51 6.73 7.63
CA ILE A 70 -14.24 5.73 6.83
C ILE A 70 -14.61 6.30 5.45
N ALA A 71 -15.14 7.53 5.42
CA ALA A 71 -15.50 8.19 4.18
C ALA A 71 -14.28 8.43 3.27
N GLU A 72 -13.15 8.85 3.86
CA GLU A 72 -11.87 9.02 3.15
C GLU A 72 -11.38 7.69 2.56
N PHE A 73 -11.35 6.62 3.36
CA PHE A 73 -10.97 5.29 2.89
C PHE A 73 -11.84 4.79 1.73
N PHE A 74 -13.16 4.96 1.80
CA PHE A 74 -14.06 4.57 0.71
C PHE A 74 -13.92 5.45 -0.53
N ALA A 75 -13.75 6.76 -0.38
CA ALA A 75 -13.49 7.64 -1.52
C ALA A 75 -12.19 7.26 -2.23
N GLU A 76 -11.12 6.99 -1.48
CA GLU A 76 -9.86 6.52 -2.05
C GLU A 76 -9.99 5.14 -2.69
N ALA A 77 -10.69 4.19 -2.05
CA ALA A 77 -10.91 2.86 -2.59
C ALA A 77 -11.68 2.92 -3.93
N ALA A 78 -12.69 3.79 -4.05
CA ALA A 78 -13.43 3.99 -5.30
C ALA A 78 -12.51 4.42 -6.45
N VAL A 79 -11.62 5.38 -6.22
CA VAL A 79 -10.68 5.83 -7.25
C VAL A 79 -9.61 4.75 -7.53
N ARG A 80 -9.08 4.11 -6.48
CA ARG A 80 -8.04 3.09 -6.61
C ARG A 80 -8.53 1.85 -7.36
N LEU A 81 -9.79 1.47 -7.23
CA LEU A 81 -10.42 0.38 -7.98
C LEU A 81 -10.51 0.64 -9.49
N LEU A 82 -10.44 1.89 -9.93
CA LEU A 82 -10.37 2.21 -11.36
C LEU A 82 -8.99 1.90 -11.96
N ASN A 83 -7.92 1.81 -11.15
CA ASN A 83 -6.60 1.39 -11.64
C ASN A 83 -6.67 -0.02 -12.24
N PRO A 84 -5.87 -0.33 -13.28
CA PRO A 84 -5.76 -1.68 -13.82
C PRO A 84 -5.43 -2.73 -12.75
N ASN A 85 -4.52 -2.39 -11.84
CA ASN A 85 -4.16 -3.18 -10.66
C ASN A 85 -4.28 -2.31 -9.40
N PRO A 86 -5.40 -2.39 -8.64
CA PRO A 86 -5.66 -1.53 -7.47
C PRO A 86 -4.67 -1.71 -6.31
N ASP A 87 -4.07 -2.90 -6.18
CA ASP A 87 -3.17 -3.25 -5.09
C ASP A 87 -1.69 -2.99 -5.44
N ALA A 88 -1.42 -2.58 -6.68
CA ALA A 88 -0.09 -2.30 -7.16
C ALA A 88 0.41 -0.91 -6.76
N THR A 89 1.69 -0.82 -6.43
CA THR A 89 2.39 0.43 -6.16
C THR A 89 3.89 0.27 -6.48
N VAL A 90 4.68 1.30 -6.25
CA VAL A 90 6.14 1.25 -6.37
C VAL A 90 6.82 1.78 -5.10
N THR A 91 8.05 1.36 -4.86
CA THR A 91 8.94 1.97 -3.86
C THR A 91 9.73 3.13 -4.46
N PHE A 92 10.43 3.86 -3.60
CA PHE A 92 11.24 5.01 -3.98
C PHE A 92 12.45 4.62 -4.85
N HIS A 93 13.02 3.44 -4.61
CA HIS A 93 14.13 2.89 -5.39
C HIS A 93 13.69 2.06 -6.59
N GLY A 94 12.39 1.93 -6.85
CA GLY A 94 11.89 1.39 -8.12
C GLY A 94 11.44 -0.07 -8.07
N LEU A 95 11.17 -0.63 -6.89
CA LEU A 95 10.52 -1.94 -6.79
C LEU A 95 9.02 -1.81 -7.07
N PRO A 96 8.46 -2.48 -8.10
CA PRO A 96 7.02 -2.61 -8.25
C PRO A 96 6.49 -3.68 -7.29
N LEU A 97 5.44 -3.35 -6.54
CA LEU A 97 4.90 -4.20 -5.48
C LEU A 97 3.41 -4.39 -5.63
N THR A 98 2.90 -5.52 -5.14
CA THR A 98 1.48 -5.73 -4.85
C THR A 98 1.31 -6.14 -3.39
N PHE A 99 0.31 -5.58 -2.72
CA PHE A 99 -0.03 -5.87 -1.33
C PHE A 99 -1.24 -6.81 -1.29
N ALA A 100 -1.18 -7.86 -0.47
CA ALA A 100 -2.26 -8.84 -0.37
C ALA A 100 -2.32 -9.48 1.02
N ASN A 101 -3.46 -10.13 1.31
CA ASN A 101 -3.64 -11.02 2.46
C ASN A 101 -3.32 -10.37 3.83
N PHE A 102 -3.60 -9.06 3.98
CA PHE A 102 -3.46 -8.40 5.26
C PHE A 102 -4.56 -8.88 6.23
N ALA A 103 -4.14 -9.43 7.36
CA ALA A 103 -5.02 -9.92 8.42
C ALA A 103 -5.41 -8.76 9.34
N TRP A 104 -6.35 -7.94 8.88
CA TRP A 104 -6.91 -6.85 9.68
C TRP A 104 -7.88 -7.38 10.74
N PRO A 105 -8.12 -6.60 11.80
CA PRO A 105 -7.40 -5.40 12.21
C PRO A 105 -6.05 -5.73 12.85
N PHE A 106 -5.35 -4.70 13.32
CA PHE A 106 -4.22 -4.90 14.23
C PHE A 106 -4.66 -5.67 15.49
N HIS A 107 -3.94 -6.71 15.85
CA HIS A 107 -4.22 -7.58 17.00
C HIS A 107 -3.08 -7.56 18.02
N GLY A 108 -3.38 -7.77 19.30
CA GLY A 108 -2.36 -7.74 20.35
C GLY A 108 -1.36 -8.90 20.22
N SER A 109 -0.08 -8.65 20.51
CA SER A 109 0.93 -9.71 20.52
C SER A 109 0.65 -10.74 21.63
N SER A 110 0.63 -12.02 21.27
CA SER A 110 0.54 -13.13 22.23
C SER A 110 1.86 -13.45 22.94
N SER A 111 2.97 -12.82 22.55
CA SER A 111 4.31 -13.09 23.09
C SER A 111 4.65 -12.29 24.36
N GLY A 112 3.66 -11.64 24.98
CA GLY A 112 3.85 -10.76 26.14
C GLY A 112 4.50 -9.41 25.84
N ALA A 113 4.64 -9.05 24.56
CA ALA A 113 5.12 -7.73 24.14
C ALA A 113 3.97 -6.71 24.10
N ASP A 114 4.24 -5.46 24.52
CA ASP A 114 3.29 -4.34 24.41
C ASP A 114 3.20 -3.79 22.98
N THR A 115 2.89 -4.67 22.03
CA THR A 115 2.76 -4.37 20.61
C THR A 115 1.47 -4.93 20.03
N PHE A 116 0.94 -4.20 19.05
CA PHE A 116 -0.07 -4.68 18.13
C PHE A 116 0.61 -5.12 16.84
N ILE A 117 0.08 -6.16 16.20
CA ILE A 117 0.64 -6.79 15.01
C ILE A 117 -0.41 -6.82 13.91
N VAL A 118 0.03 -6.60 12.67
CA VAL A 118 -0.72 -6.97 11.47
C VAL A 118 0.18 -7.79 10.57
N HIS A 119 -0.35 -8.89 10.05
CA HIS A 119 0.36 -9.75 9.10
C HIS A 119 -0.13 -9.48 7.69
N GLY A 120 0.74 -9.58 6.70
CA GLY A 120 0.35 -9.46 5.29
C GLY A 120 1.41 -10.02 4.36
N ASP A 121 1.12 -9.98 3.06
CA ASP A 121 2.03 -10.40 2.00
C ASP A 121 2.32 -9.23 1.06
N VAL A 122 3.58 -9.10 0.66
CA VAL A 122 4.01 -8.17 -0.38
C VAL A 122 4.76 -8.93 -1.46
N LYS A 123 4.34 -8.81 -2.71
CA LYS A 123 4.93 -9.53 -3.85
C LYS A 123 5.59 -8.58 -4.82
N LEU A 124 6.69 -9.02 -5.44
CA LEU A 124 7.31 -8.29 -6.55
C LEU A 124 6.40 -8.39 -7.77
N ALA A 125 6.05 -7.24 -8.35
CA ALA A 125 5.14 -7.14 -9.48
C ALA A 125 5.90 -6.69 -10.74
N ASP A 126 6.78 -7.54 -11.24
CA ASP A 126 7.67 -7.24 -12.39
C ASP A 126 7.06 -7.57 -13.77
N GLY A 127 5.81 -8.03 -13.78
CA GLY A 127 5.09 -8.47 -14.99
C GLY A 127 5.46 -9.86 -15.48
N LEU A 128 6.29 -10.62 -14.73
CA LEU A 128 6.82 -11.92 -15.12
C LEU A 128 6.44 -13.07 -14.18
N ASP A 129 5.40 -12.86 -13.34
CA ASP A 129 4.97 -13.80 -12.29
C ASP A 129 6.12 -14.17 -11.34
N SER A 130 6.82 -13.14 -10.85
CA SER A 130 7.94 -13.32 -9.93
C SER A 130 7.56 -14.14 -8.69
N PRO A 131 8.35 -15.16 -8.31
CA PRO A 131 8.14 -15.87 -7.06
C PRO A 131 8.60 -15.07 -5.82
N LEU A 132 9.22 -13.90 -6.01
CA LEU A 132 9.79 -13.10 -4.93
C LEU A 132 8.70 -12.37 -4.15
N HIS A 133 8.71 -12.57 -2.84
CA HIS A 133 7.77 -11.97 -1.92
C HIS A 133 8.39 -11.76 -0.55
N ALA A 134 7.70 -10.97 0.27
CA ALA A 134 7.96 -10.83 1.69
C ALA A 134 6.64 -11.05 2.43
N LYS A 135 6.59 -12.06 3.30
CA LYS A 135 5.55 -12.10 4.33
C LYS A 135 5.95 -11.12 5.41
N VAL A 136 5.08 -10.19 5.77
CA VAL A 136 5.40 -9.11 6.70
C VAL A 136 4.65 -9.26 8.01
N SER A 137 5.29 -8.79 9.07
CA SER A 137 4.72 -8.59 10.39
C SER A 137 4.91 -7.14 10.80
N GLY A 138 3.92 -6.30 10.51
CA GLY A 138 3.88 -4.91 10.93
C GLY A 138 3.69 -4.83 12.43
N SER A 139 4.71 -4.38 13.16
CA SER A 139 4.66 -4.27 14.62
C SER A 139 4.53 -2.83 15.05
N LEU A 140 3.49 -2.57 15.82
CA LEU A 140 3.08 -1.26 16.30
C LEU A 140 3.17 -1.23 17.83
N THR A 141 3.99 -0.35 18.40
CA THR A 141 4.02 -0.18 19.87
C THR A 141 2.71 0.40 20.40
N ARG A 142 2.33 0.02 21.64
CA ARG A 142 1.13 0.56 22.30
C ARG A 142 1.08 2.09 22.33
N THR A 143 2.20 2.74 22.60
CA THR A 143 2.28 4.22 22.60
C THR A 143 2.02 4.81 21.22
N PHE A 144 2.47 4.16 20.14
CA PHE A 144 2.19 4.67 18.80
C PHE A 144 0.74 4.39 18.36
N ALA A 145 0.10 3.35 18.90
CA ALA A 145 -1.32 3.08 18.64
C ALA A 145 -2.22 4.24 19.06
N GLU A 146 -1.82 5.04 20.06
CA GLU A 146 -2.55 6.23 20.51
C GLU A 146 -2.58 7.36 19.47
N VAL A 147 -1.70 7.32 18.47
CA VAL A 147 -1.66 8.29 17.37
C VAL A 147 -2.66 7.95 16.27
N LEU A 148 -3.06 6.68 16.18
CA LEU A 148 -4.03 6.23 15.18
C LEU A 148 -5.46 6.49 15.68
N PRO A 149 -6.38 6.94 14.82
CA PRO A 149 -7.79 7.03 15.19
C PRO A 149 -8.37 5.69 15.65
N ALA A 150 -8.00 4.61 14.96
CA ALA A 150 -8.31 3.23 15.34
C ALA A 150 -7.27 2.25 14.76
N LEU A 151 -7.28 1.02 15.27
CA LEU A 151 -6.47 -0.10 14.80
C LEU A 151 -7.07 -0.86 13.60
N GLU A 152 -8.21 -0.36 13.11
CA GLU A 152 -8.95 -0.92 11.99
C GLU A 152 -8.33 -0.56 10.64
N GLN A 153 -8.60 -1.40 9.62
CA GLN A 153 -8.06 -1.24 8.27
C GLN A 153 -8.20 0.19 7.70
N PRO A 154 -9.37 0.87 7.75
CA PRO A 154 -9.52 2.20 7.15
C PRO A 154 -8.55 3.25 7.67
N PHE A 155 -8.06 3.09 8.90
CA PHE A 155 -7.17 4.03 9.57
C PHE A 155 -5.71 3.57 9.54
N ALA A 156 -5.47 2.29 9.28
CA ALA A 156 -4.18 1.65 9.45
C ALA A 156 -3.50 1.24 8.13
N GLU A 157 -4.28 0.96 7.08
CA GLU A 157 -3.76 0.36 5.85
C GLU A 157 -2.69 1.20 5.15
N SER A 158 -3.02 2.45 4.85
CA SER A 158 -2.13 3.31 4.06
C SER A 158 -0.78 3.55 4.74
N PHE A 159 -0.76 3.73 6.07
CA PHE A 159 0.50 3.92 6.79
C PHE A 159 1.31 2.61 6.84
N ILE A 160 0.67 1.44 6.97
CA ILE A 160 1.38 0.16 6.98
C ILE A 160 2.00 -0.14 5.63
N TYR A 161 1.27 0.10 4.55
CA TYR A 161 1.80 -0.11 3.21
C TYR A 161 3.01 0.80 2.97
N ASN A 162 2.94 2.04 3.45
CA ASN A 162 4.05 2.99 3.40
C ASN A 162 5.24 2.60 4.29
N ALA A 163 4.98 2.02 5.46
CA ALA A 163 6.03 1.48 6.32
C ALA A 163 6.77 0.34 5.63
N VAL A 164 6.04 -0.60 5.00
CA VAL A 164 6.66 -1.69 4.24
C VAL A 164 7.54 -1.15 3.11
N ARG A 165 7.01 -0.21 2.31
CA ARG A 165 7.78 0.43 1.22
C ARG A 165 9.07 1.08 1.73
N LYS A 166 8.98 1.80 2.87
CA LYS A 166 10.14 2.44 3.48
C LYS A 166 11.18 1.43 3.96
N VAL A 167 10.76 0.35 4.61
CA VAL A 167 11.66 -0.68 5.14
C VAL A 167 12.37 -1.43 4.00
N LEU A 168 11.68 -1.67 2.87
CA LEU A 168 12.29 -2.15 1.62
C LEU A 168 13.35 -1.17 1.11
N ASP A 169 13.02 0.12 1.01
CA ASP A 169 13.97 1.15 0.55
C ASP A 169 15.14 1.36 1.52
N GLN A 170 15.07 0.85 2.75
CA GLN A 170 16.16 0.83 3.73
C GLN A 170 16.97 -0.47 3.72
N GLY A 171 16.63 -1.43 2.84
CA GLY A 171 17.30 -2.73 2.77
C GLY A 171 17.04 -3.61 4.00
N GLN A 172 15.97 -3.33 4.74
CA GLN A 172 15.60 -3.99 5.99
C GLN A 172 14.51 -5.06 5.81
N LEU A 173 13.99 -5.21 4.60
CA LEU A 173 13.07 -6.26 4.19
C LEU A 173 13.61 -6.90 2.91
N GLU A 174 13.66 -8.22 2.87
CA GLU A 174 14.15 -8.97 1.72
C GLU A 174 12.98 -9.51 0.87
N MET A 175 13.10 -9.40 -0.45
CA MET A 175 12.20 -10.08 -1.37
C MET A 175 12.76 -11.47 -1.69
N VAL A 176 12.20 -12.51 -1.08
CA VAL A 176 12.73 -13.89 -1.12
C VAL A 176 11.65 -14.89 -1.52
N LYS A 177 12.06 -16.14 -1.80
CA LYS A 177 11.13 -17.26 -2.02
C LYS A 177 10.66 -17.93 -0.70
N SER A 178 11.12 -17.42 0.44
CA SER A 178 10.88 -18.00 1.76
C SER A 178 9.53 -17.60 2.32
N GLY A 179 8.88 -18.51 3.06
CA GLY A 179 7.62 -18.25 3.76
C GLY A 179 7.76 -17.62 5.14
N ASN A 180 8.97 -17.30 5.60
CA ASN A 180 9.17 -16.71 6.93
C ASN A 180 8.71 -15.25 6.95
N ARG A 181 8.00 -14.89 8.04
CA ARG A 181 7.58 -13.50 8.26
C ARG A 181 8.77 -12.66 8.68
N GLN A 182 8.87 -11.48 8.06
CA GLN A 182 9.89 -10.49 8.34
C GLN A 182 9.28 -9.31 9.08
N PRO A 183 9.98 -8.73 10.06
CA PRO A 183 9.46 -7.64 10.86
C PRO A 183 9.42 -6.33 10.08
N VAL A 184 8.34 -5.57 10.23
CA VAL A 184 8.21 -4.19 9.74
C VAL A 184 7.96 -3.30 10.96
N PRO A 185 9.02 -2.70 11.52
CA PRO A 185 8.90 -1.93 12.76
C PRO A 185 8.24 -0.58 12.51
N VAL A 186 7.03 -0.39 13.04
CA VAL A 186 6.33 0.89 13.02
C VAL A 186 6.66 1.62 14.31
N THR A 187 7.47 2.68 14.17
CA THR A 187 7.97 3.44 15.31
C THR A 187 7.50 4.89 15.26
N THR A 188 7.62 5.58 16.39
CA THR A 188 7.37 7.03 16.53
C THR A 188 8.14 7.87 15.52
N ARG A 189 9.24 7.36 14.95
CA ARG A 189 10.01 8.05 13.90
C ARG A 189 9.23 8.28 12.61
N TYR A 190 8.15 7.53 12.39
CA TYR A 190 7.30 7.71 11.20
C TYR A 190 6.24 8.79 11.42
N TYR A 191 6.15 9.42 12.59
CA TYR A 191 5.15 10.44 12.88
C TYR A 191 5.78 11.71 13.45
N SER A 192 5.43 12.86 12.87
CA SER A 192 5.79 14.16 13.40
C SER A 192 4.68 14.67 14.31
N ALA A 193 4.87 14.60 15.63
CA ALA A 193 3.92 15.16 16.59
C ALA A 193 3.70 16.68 16.40
N LYS A 194 4.74 17.40 15.96
CA LYS A 194 4.67 18.83 15.64
C LYS A 194 3.78 19.12 14.44
N GLN A 195 3.88 18.32 13.37
CA GLN A 195 3.11 18.51 12.13
C GLN A 195 1.83 17.68 12.09
N LYS A 196 1.62 16.81 13.10
CA LYS A 196 0.53 15.85 13.22
C LYS A 196 0.32 14.97 11.98
N LYS A 197 1.42 14.54 11.34
CA LYS A 197 1.36 13.69 10.14
C LYS A 197 2.45 12.62 10.13
N PHE A 198 2.20 11.58 9.34
CA PHE A 198 3.23 10.59 9.02
C PHE A 198 4.26 11.13 8.04
N ILE A 199 5.52 10.75 8.24
CA ILE A 199 6.66 11.09 7.39
C ILE A 199 7.45 9.81 7.13
N PHE A 200 7.42 9.34 5.88
CA PHE A 200 8.16 8.15 5.46
C PHE A 200 9.47 8.50 4.79
N ASN A 201 9.45 9.36 3.78
CA ASN A 201 10.66 9.83 3.09
C ASN A 201 10.67 11.35 3.00
N ASP A 202 11.85 11.96 3.00
CA ASP A 202 12.02 13.37 2.69
C ASP A 202 12.47 13.53 1.23
N ALA A 203 11.53 13.26 0.31
CA ALA A 203 11.83 13.25 -1.11
C ALA A 203 11.93 14.68 -1.65
N SER A 204 12.98 15.00 -2.41
CA SER A 204 13.06 16.25 -3.16
C SER A 204 12.06 16.27 -4.34
N PRO A 205 11.74 17.43 -4.93
CA PRO A 205 10.89 17.50 -6.12
C PRO A 205 11.37 16.61 -7.27
N GLU A 206 12.68 16.51 -7.48
CA GLU A 206 13.30 15.67 -8.53
C GLU A 206 13.04 14.19 -8.25
N LEU A 207 13.20 13.77 -6.99
CA LEU A 207 12.96 12.39 -6.59
C LEU A 207 11.47 12.02 -6.65
N ARG A 208 10.57 12.96 -6.32
CA ARG A 208 9.11 12.79 -6.48
C ARG A 208 8.73 12.66 -7.96
N SER A 209 9.33 13.47 -8.83
CA SER A 209 9.15 13.37 -10.29
C SER A 209 9.62 12.01 -10.81
N ARG A 210 10.82 11.55 -10.39
CA ARG A 210 11.33 10.22 -10.71
C ARG A 210 10.40 9.10 -10.24
N PHE A 211 9.83 9.22 -9.03
CA PHE A 211 8.85 8.26 -8.53
C PHE A 211 7.63 8.15 -9.44
N LEU A 212 7.07 9.28 -9.92
CA LEU A 212 5.92 9.26 -10.81
C LEU A 212 6.25 8.64 -12.18
N ASP A 213 7.46 8.85 -12.68
CA ASP A 213 7.98 8.25 -13.90
C ASP A 213 8.09 6.70 -13.77
N ILE A 214 8.71 6.23 -12.68
CA ILE A 214 8.78 4.80 -12.30
C ILE A 214 7.38 4.20 -12.17
N LYS A 215 6.50 4.86 -11.40
CA LYS A 215 5.12 4.42 -11.19
C LYS A 215 4.38 4.27 -12.52
N THR A 216 4.52 5.26 -13.40
CA THR A 216 3.88 5.25 -14.71
C THR A 216 4.41 4.10 -15.57
N TYR A 217 5.72 3.89 -15.66
CA TYR A 217 6.28 2.75 -16.39
C TYR A 217 5.73 1.39 -15.90
N TRP A 218 5.82 1.13 -14.59
CA TRP A 218 5.41 -0.17 -14.05
C TRP A 218 3.90 -0.39 -14.11
N LEU A 219 3.11 0.54 -13.57
CA LEU A 219 1.67 0.32 -13.38
C LEU A 219 0.86 0.59 -14.65
N SER A 220 1.28 1.53 -15.50
CA SER A 220 0.54 1.85 -16.74
C SER A 220 0.88 0.91 -17.89
N TYR A 221 2.11 0.39 -17.95
CA TYR A 221 2.59 -0.38 -19.09
C TYR A 221 2.97 -1.82 -18.77
N VAL A 222 3.89 -2.07 -17.83
CA VAL A 222 4.38 -3.43 -17.59
C VAL A 222 3.29 -4.31 -16.98
N LEU A 223 2.60 -3.83 -15.95
CA LEU A 223 1.57 -4.57 -15.22
C LEU A 223 0.24 -4.72 -15.98
N THR A 224 0.14 -4.13 -17.16
CA THR A 224 -1.02 -4.23 -18.06
C THR A 224 -0.70 -5.06 -19.30
N GLY A 225 0.35 -5.88 -19.24
CA GLY A 225 0.76 -6.77 -20.34
C GLY A 225 1.33 -6.02 -21.54
N GLY A 226 1.95 -4.85 -21.31
CA GLY A 226 2.53 -4.03 -22.38
C GLY A 226 1.52 -3.16 -23.12
N THR A 227 0.30 -2.98 -22.59
CA THR A 227 -0.69 -2.07 -23.16
C THR A 227 -0.83 -0.83 -22.26
N PRO A 228 -0.31 0.35 -22.65
CA PRO A 228 -0.40 1.56 -21.84
C PRO A 228 -1.85 1.88 -21.47
N THR A 229 -2.14 1.82 -20.17
CA THR A 229 -3.48 2.05 -19.62
C THR A 229 -3.41 3.14 -18.56
N PRO A 230 -4.40 4.05 -18.47
CA PRO A 230 -4.38 5.12 -17.47
C PRO A 230 -4.29 4.58 -16.04
N ILE A 231 -3.46 5.23 -15.22
CA ILE A 231 -3.33 4.98 -13.78
C ILE A 231 -3.53 6.26 -12.99
N TRP A 232 -4.04 6.15 -11.78
CA TRP A 232 -4.22 7.28 -10.88
C TRP A 232 -2.86 7.80 -10.40
N ILE A 233 -2.53 9.04 -10.75
CA ILE A 233 -1.21 9.60 -10.48
C ILE A 233 -1.11 10.29 -9.11
N ALA A 234 -2.24 10.76 -8.59
CA ALA A 234 -2.34 11.58 -7.39
C ALA A 234 -2.89 10.82 -6.17
N ASP A 235 -2.44 9.59 -5.95
CA ASP A 235 -2.86 8.74 -4.83
C ASP A 235 -2.38 9.34 -3.48
N PRO A 236 -3.27 9.59 -2.49
CA PRO A 236 -2.90 10.06 -1.16
C PRO A 236 -1.88 9.18 -0.44
N ARG A 237 -1.88 7.85 -0.70
CA ARG A 237 -0.90 6.93 -0.13
C ARG A 237 0.51 7.24 -0.62
N ASP A 238 0.65 7.60 -1.90
CA ASP A 238 1.93 8.02 -2.49
C ASP A 238 2.32 9.42 -2.02
N ALA A 239 1.36 10.33 -1.89
CA ALA A 239 1.62 11.67 -1.35
C ALA A 239 2.18 11.59 0.08
N GLN A 240 1.58 10.77 0.93
CA GLN A 240 2.08 10.49 2.28
C GLN A 240 3.46 9.82 2.25
N TYR A 241 3.67 8.85 1.35
CA TYR A 241 4.95 8.13 1.22
C TYR A 241 6.12 9.05 0.87
N LEU A 242 5.86 10.04 0.02
CA LEU A 242 6.85 10.99 -0.51
C LEU A 242 6.93 12.30 0.29
N ASN A 243 6.16 12.43 1.37
CA ASN A 243 6.04 13.65 2.18
C ASN A 243 5.69 14.88 1.32
N THR A 244 4.63 14.75 0.52
CA THR A 244 4.13 15.78 -0.41
C THR A 244 2.59 15.82 -0.39
N THR A 245 1.98 16.68 -1.20
CA THR A 245 0.52 16.71 -1.38
C THR A 245 0.10 16.09 -2.72
N THR A 246 -1.15 15.66 -2.84
CA THR A 246 -1.71 15.18 -4.12
C THR A 246 -1.73 16.28 -5.19
N ALA A 247 -1.90 17.55 -4.79
CA ALA A 247 -1.78 18.71 -5.67
C ALA A 247 -0.36 18.86 -6.24
N ASP A 248 0.67 18.66 -5.40
CA ASP A 248 2.06 18.68 -5.85
C ASP A 248 2.36 17.51 -6.81
N LEU A 249 1.80 16.31 -6.55
CA LEU A 249 1.94 15.18 -7.47
C LEU A 249 1.36 15.51 -8.86
N ARG A 250 0.19 16.14 -8.92
CA ARG A 250 -0.39 16.60 -10.20
C ARG A 250 0.52 17.60 -10.91
N LYS A 251 1.06 18.57 -10.18
CA LYS A 251 1.99 19.57 -10.74
C LYS A 251 3.26 18.92 -11.29
N LEU A 252 3.83 17.96 -10.58
CA LEU A 252 5.00 17.19 -11.05
C LEU A 252 4.64 16.36 -12.29
N ALA A 253 3.46 15.74 -12.32
CA ALA A 253 2.98 15.00 -13.47
C ALA A 253 2.78 15.89 -14.71
N GLN A 254 2.33 17.14 -14.54
CA GLN A 254 2.27 18.12 -15.63
C GLN A 254 3.66 18.45 -16.19
N GLY A 255 4.68 18.54 -15.33
CA GLY A 255 6.08 18.67 -15.76
C GLY A 255 6.54 17.47 -16.60
N LEU A 256 6.28 16.25 -16.12
CA LEU A 256 6.59 15.02 -16.86
C LEU A 256 5.83 14.93 -18.20
N GLN A 257 4.60 15.44 -18.27
CA GLN A 257 3.86 15.54 -19.52
C GLN A 257 4.53 16.52 -20.50
N ALA A 258 4.99 17.68 -20.02
CA ALA A 258 5.70 18.65 -20.85
C ALA A 258 7.03 18.09 -21.38
N GLU A 259 7.67 17.18 -20.63
CA GLU A 259 8.84 16.41 -21.06
C GLU A 259 8.50 15.21 -21.97
N GLY A 260 7.21 14.96 -22.23
CA GLY A 260 6.76 13.86 -23.09
C GLY A 260 6.84 12.47 -22.45
N LYS A 261 7.06 12.35 -21.14
CA LYS A 261 7.22 11.08 -20.41
C LYS A 261 5.89 10.41 -20.04
N LEU A 262 4.84 11.19 -19.88
CA LEU A 262 3.51 10.64 -19.64
C LEU A 262 2.46 11.49 -20.36
N LYS A 263 1.28 10.90 -20.56
CA LYS A 263 0.10 11.59 -21.06
C LYS A 263 -0.91 11.69 -19.93
N LEU A 264 -1.31 12.91 -19.57
CA LEU A 264 -2.37 13.14 -18.60
C LEU A 264 -3.76 13.10 -19.26
N SER A 265 -4.74 12.65 -18.50
CA SER A 265 -6.15 12.92 -18.77
C SER A 265 -6.47 14.42 -18.66
N PRO A 266 -7.59 14.89 -19.22
CA PRO A 266 -7.98 16.30 -19.15
C PRO A 266 -8.13 16.86 -17.73
N ASP A 267 -8.53 16.03 -16.76
CA ASP A 267 -8.64 16.39 -15.34
C ASP A 267 -7.29 16.35 -14.60
N GLY A 268 -6.24 15.81 -15.22
CA GLY A 268 -4.89 15.70 -14.65
C GLY A 268 -4.73 14.63 -13.56
N ASP A 269 -5.75 13.81 -13.31
CA ASP A 269 -5.72 12.77 -12.27
C ASP A 269 -5.16 11.44 -12.75
N TRP A 270 -5.23 11.18 -14.06
CA TRP A 270 -4.80 9.93 -14.67
C TRP A 270 -3.61 10.14 -15.59
N ALA A 271 -2.64 9.23 -15.53
CA ALA A 271 -1.46 9.23 -16.37
C ALA A 271 -1.35 7.94 -17.16
N THR A 272 -0.93 8.02 -18.42
CA THR A 272 -0.59 6.87 -19.27
C THR A 272 0.88 6.98 -19.70
N ALA A 273 1.61 5.86 -19.67
CA ALA A 273 2.98 5.83 -20.18
C ALA A 273 3.03 6.18 -21.67
N THR A 274 3.97 7.06 -22.06
CA THR A 274 4.26 7.35 -23.48
C THR A 274 5.32 6.41 -24.01
N GLN A 275 5.52 6.41 -25.34
CA GLN A 275 6.61 5.66 -25.96
C GLN A 275 7.99 6.05 -25.40
N ALA A 276 8.22 7.35 -25.15
CA ALA A 276 9.49 7.82 -24.57
C ALA A 276 9.80 7.20 -23.19
N THR A 277 8.77 6.89 -22.40
CA THR A 277 8.93 6.19 -21.12
C THR A 277 9.09 4.69 -21.31
N ILE A 278 8.36 4.10 -22.26
CA ILE A 278 8.51 2.68 -22.61
C ILE A 278 9.94 2.37 -23.10
N ASP A 279 10.51 3.24 -23.94
CA ASP A 279 11.85 3.09 -24.50
C ASP A 279 12.95 3.15 -23.42
N ARG A 280 12.63 3.68 -22.24
CA ARG A 280 13.51 3.68 -21.04
C ARG A 280 13.34 2.42 -20.20
N GLY A 281 12.77 1.34 -20.74
CA GLY A 281 12.51 0.11 -19.99
C GLY A 281 13.75 -0.50 -19.34
N GLU A 282 14.90 -0.50 -20.02
CA GLU A 282 16.16 -1.00 -19.44
C GLU A 282 16.58 -0.20 -18.20
N TYR A 283 16.39 1.12 -18.22
CA TYR A 283 16.67 1.98 -17.07
C TYR A 283 15.80 1.60 -15.87
N PHE A 284 14.48 1.43 -16.07
CA PHE A 284 13.57 1.08 -14.97
C PHE A 284 13.78 -0.33 -14.44
N ARG A 285 14.12 -1.29 -15.30
CA ARG A 285 14.50 -2.65 -14.86
C ARG A 285 15.82 -2.64 -14.10
N GLY A 286 16.79 -1.84 -14.54
CA GLY A 286 18.05 -1.64 -13.81
C GLY A 286 17.83 -1.09 -12.41
N LEU A 287 16.94 -0.09 -12.23
CA LEU A 287 16.57 0.40 -10.90
C LEU A 287 15.94 -0.69 -10.02
N MET A 288 15.04 -1.50 -10.58
CA MET A 288 14.44 -2.62 -9.85
C MET A 288 15.49 -3.65 -9.43
N GLU A 289 16.42 -4.00 -10.32
CA GLU A 289 17.50 -4.95 -10.04
C GLU A 289 18.46 -4.41 -8.97
N GLU A 290 18.83 -3.13 -9.04
CA GLU A 290 19.65 -2.45 -8.03
C GLU A 290 18.94 -2.46 -6.66
N ALA A 291 17.66 -2.10 -6.64
CA ALA A 291 16.87 -2.13 -5.41
C ALA A 291 16.71 -3.55 -4.83
N LEU A 292 16.50 -4.56 -5.68
CA LEU A 292 16.46 -5.96 -5.25
C LEU A 292 17.80 -6.41 -4.68
N SER A 293 18.91 -6.01 -5.32
CA SER A 293 20.26 -6.30 -4.84
C SER A 293 20.51 -5.66 -3.47
N PHE A 294 20.08 -4.41 -3.30
CA PHE A 294 20.21 -3.68 -2.04
C PHE A 294 19.45 -4.34 -0.88
N THR A 295 18.33 -5.01 -1.16
CA THR A 295 17.60 -5.78 -0.13
C THR A 295 18.24 -7.11 0.25
N ARG A 296 19.27 -7.59 -0.47
CA ARG A 296 19.96 -8.84 -0.13
C ARG A 296 21.14 -8.55 0.79
N PRO A 297 21.28 -9.25 1.94
CA PRO A 297 22.46 -9.11 2.76
C PRO A 297 23.68 -9.68 2.01
N SER A 298 24.67 -8.84 1.73
CA SER A 298 25.95 -9.26 1.12
C SER A 298 26.66 -10.33 1.98
N PHE A 299 26.48 -10.27 3.30
CA PHE A 299 27.05 -11.23 4.25
C PHE A 299 26.50 -12.66 4.11
N ASN A 300 25.29 -12.83 3.55
CA ASN A 300 24.64 -14.15 3.48
C ASN A 300 25.06 -14.97 2.25
N GLU A 301 25.75 -14.38 1.27
CA GLU A 301 26.25 -15.12 0.10
C GLU A 301 27.47 -15.98 0.44
N ASP A 302 28.42 -15.46 1.23
CA ASP A 302 29.58 -16.24 1.71
C ASP A 302 29.14 -17.40 2.64
N MET A 303 28.13 -17.15 3.48
CA MET A 303 27.52 -18.17 4.35
C MET A 303 26.73 -19.21 3.53
N ARG A 304 25.94 -18.80 2.51
CA ARG A 304 25.22 -19.71 1.61
C ARG A 304 26.15 -20.53 0.72
N ALA A 305 27.29 -19.97 0.33
CA ALA A 305 28.33 -20.67 -0.42
C ALA A 305 29.13 -21.63 0.46
N GLY A 306 28.91 -21.63 1.78
CA GLY A 306 29.64 -22.47 2.73
C GLY A 306 31.08 -21.99 2.99
N ASN A 307 31.42 -20.76 2.61
CA ASN A 307 32.78 -20.21 2.72
C ASN A 307 33.11 -19.68 4.13
N THR A 308 32.10 -19.55 5.01
CA THR A 308 32.27 -19.05 6.38
C THR A 308 31.70 -20.01 7.41
N ASN A 309 32.14 -21.27 7.37
CA ASN A 309 32.17 -22.11 8.56
C ASN A 309 33.62 -22.09 9.10
N MET A 310 33.88 -21.20 10.06
CA MET A 310 34.99 -21.32 11.02
C MET A 310 34.43 -21.26 12.44
#